data_AF-A0A285D483-F1
#
_entry.id   AF-A0A285D483-F1
#
_cell.length_a   1.000
_cell.length_b   1.000
_cell.length_c   1.000
_cell.angle_alpha   90.00
_cell.angle_beta   90.00
_cell.angle_gamma   90.00
#
_symmetry.space_group_name_H-M   'P 1'
#
loop_
_entity.id
_entity.type
_entity.pdbx_description
1 polymer ?
#
loop_
_entity_poly.entity_id
_entity_poly.type
_entity_poly.pdbx_seq_one_letter_code
_entity_poly.pdbx_strand_id
1 'polypeptide(L)'
;MTLILRLSTTLDEVSGQADQWNALADRLGATAIFHDAAATLANLTVQMAKCRASPFVLTVFEGETMIAAAPMVWGQGWIGLGVLHWADSDTPLYSDLLCRPDREKDVFPLLAKGLLAQPGLRKLKVDYVPDDSALARFCAFLGAEPGCPVPTPHIDLSMGPVLDRLSPRRRKDLRNYRRKLEAMGPVTFEQHRTPEDLAELVAWIFRFKRSKLADHDGANWIQRPQTEHYFRDLAMRLAAQGRALGHRLRVGDQTAAASLTFRRGDTAFYSKIAYDPCFAAGSPGWHELLALSECLRADGVHLFDLMIGTGFVKEKIASGANVMRSWRLKVNPLTAFLPRTGSRAYRRSAPAP
;
A
#
# COMPACT_ATOMS: atom_id res chain seq x y z
N MET A 1 -14.74 10.54 -27.54
CA MET A 1 -13.34 10.49 -28.02
C MET A 1 -12.89 9.03 -28.02
N THR A 2 -11.97 8.64 -28.91
CA THR A 2 -11.52 7.24 -29.04
C THR A 2 -10.55 6.88 -27.91
N LEU A 3 -10.77 5.73 -27.27
CA LEU A 3 -9.87 5.18 -26.25
C LEU A 3 -8.78 4.32 -26.88
N ILE A 4 -7.54 4.50 -26.42
CA ILE A 4 -6.36 3.79 -26.94
C ILE A 4 -5.73 2.98 -25.80
N LEU A 5 -5.67 1.67 -25.98
CA LEU A 5 -4.92 0.75 -25.10
C LEU A 5 -3.46 0.69 -25.59
N ARG A 6 -2.51 0.84 -24.67
CA ARG A 6 -1.08 0.60 -24.92
C ARG A 6 -0.56 -0.48 -23.99
N LEU A 7 0.35 -1.30 -24.50
CA LEU A 7 1.11 -2.29 -23.74
C LEU A 7 2.57 -1.86 -23.75
N SER A 8 3.16 -1.75 -22.57
CA SER A 8 4.60 -1.52 -22.39
C SER A 8 5.25 -2.77 -21.81
N THR A 9 6.33 -3.21 -22.45
CA THR A 9 7.09 -4.41 -22.12
C THR A 9 8.54 -4.12 -21.72
N THR A 10 8.96 -2.85 -21.78
CA THR A 10 10.28 -2.39 -21.32
C THR A 10 10.16 -1.29 -20.26
N LEU A 11 11.22 -1.08 -19.48
CA LEU A 11 11.27 0.03 -18.51
C LEU A 11 11.25 1.40 -19.21
N ASP A 12 11.88 1.52 -20.38
CA ASP A 12 11.94 2.77 -21.15
C ASP A 12 10.56 3.18 -21.69
N GLU A 13 9.75 2.22 -22.13
CA GLU A 13 8.36 2.50 -22.54
C GLU A 13 7.49 2.96 -21.37
N VAL A 14 7.72 2.41 -20.17
CA VAL A 14 7.00 2.82 -18.96
C VAL A 14 7.46 4.21 -18.50
N SER A 15 8.77 4.47 -18.50
CA SER A 15 9.34 5.75 -18.11
C SER A 15 8.94 6.88 -19.08
N GLY A 16 8.82 6.58 -20.38
CA GLY A 16 8.31 7.52 -21.39
C GLY A 16 6.85 7.96 -21.19
N GLN A 17 6.12 7.36 -20.25
CA GLN A 17 4.74 7.72 -19.88
C GLN A 17 4.63 8.32 -18.47
N ALA A 18 5.77 8.62 -17.81
CA ALA A 18 5.79 9.02 -16.41
C ALA A 18 4.99 10.28 -16.11
N ASP A 19 5.02 11.28 -16.99
CA ASP A 19 4.30 12.54 -16.77
C ASP A 19 2.79 12.35 -16.81
N GLN A 20 2.26 11.62 -17.80
CA GLN A 20 0.83 11.34 -17.89
C GLN A 20 0.36 10.43 -16.75
N TRP A 21 1.21 9.48 -16.33
CA TRP A 21 0.96 8.63 -15.17
C TRP A 21 0.86 9.43 -13.89
N ASN A 22 1.84 10.30 -13.63
CA ASN A 22 1.87 11.12 -12.42
C ASN A 22 0.69 12.11 -12.41
N ALA A 23 0.30 12.66 -13.56
CA ALA A 23 -0.91 13.47 -13.69
C ALA A 23 -2.19 12.68 -13.35
N LEU A 24 -2.31 11.42 -13.78
CA LEU A 24 -3.40 10.55 -13.37
C LEU A 24 -3.35 10.27 -11.85
N ALA A 25 -2.18 9.92 -11.33
CA ALA A 25 -2.00 9.66 -9.90
C ALA A 25 -2.39 10.87 -9.06
N ASP A 26 -2.01 12.09 -9.45
CA ASP A 26 -2.37 13.33 -8.76
C ASP A 26 -3.87 13.59 -8.72
N ARG A 27 -4.60 13.29 -9.81
CA ARG A 27 -6.06 13.37 -9.82
C ARG A 27 -6.72 12.35 -8.89
N LEU A 28 -6.11 11.18 -8.72
CA LEU A 28 -6.65 10.10 -7.90
C LEU A 28 -6.38 10.28 -6.39
N GLY A 29 -5.46 11.17 -6.00
CA GLY A 29 -5.22 11.49 -4.60
C GLY A 29 -4.78 10.26 -3.79
N ALA A 30 -5.32 10.07 -2.58
CA ALA A 30 -4.83 9.07 -1.64
C ALA A 30 -4.72 7.63 -2.18
N THR A 31 -5.59 7.22 -3.11
CA THR A 31 -5.58 5.88 -3.72
C THR A 31 -4.31 5.58 -4.51
N ALA A 32 -3.64 6.61 -5.02
CA ALA A 32 -2.45 6.46 -5.85
C ALA A 32 -1.13 6.75 -5.12
N ILE A 33 -1.14 6.88 -3.78
CA ILE A 33 0.04 7.28 -2.99
C ILE A 33 1.26 6.35 -3.17
N PHE A 34 1.04 5.06 -3.42
CA PHE A 34 2.09 4.05 -3.65
C PHE A 34 2.29 3.67 -5.12
N HIS A 35 1.60 4.36 -6.03
CA HIS A 35 1.45 3.95 -7.43
C HIS A 35 1.83 5.07 -8.41
N ASP A 36 2.69 6.00 -8.00
CA ASP A 36 3.31 6.93 -8.94
C ASP A 36 4.28 6.20 -9.90
N ALA A 37 4.69 6.88 -10.97
CA ALA A 37 5.54 6.28 -11.99
C ALA A 37 6.89 5.79 -11.43
N ALA A 38 7.48 6.57 -10.51
CA ALA A 38 8.77 6.25 -9.91
C ALA A 38 8.71 5.00 -9.01
N ALA A 39 7.69 4.90 -8.16
CA ALA A 39 7.44 3.71 -7.34
C ALA A 39 7.21 2.48 -8.21
N THR A 40 6.44 2.63 -9.31
CA THR A 40 6.18 1.55 -10.27
C THR A 40 7.47 1.07 -10.94
N LEU A 41 8.29 2.00 -11.45
CA LEU A 41 9.57 1.67 -12.08
C LEU A 41 10.54 0.99 -11.10
N ALA A 42 10.58 1.44 -9.84
CA ALA A 42 11.37 0.81 -8.79
C ALA A 42 10.89 -0.63 -8.52
N ASN A 43 9.57 -0.85 -8.41
CA ASN A 43 8.99 -2.18 -8.23
C ASN A 43 9.31 -3.09 -9.42
N LEU A 44 9.11 -2.62 -10.66
CA LEU A 44 9.44 -3.38 -11.87
C LEU A 44 10.91 -3.80 -11.90
N THR A 45 11.82 -2.85 -11.63
CA THR A 45 13.28 -3.10 -11.60
C THR A 45 13.62 -4.19 -10.59
N VAL A 46 13.08 -4.12 -9.38
CA VAL A 46 13.33 -5.11 -8.33
C VAL A 46 12.76 -6.49 -8.69
N GLN A 47 11.56 -6.55 -9.29
CA GLN A 47 10.94 -7.81 -9.69
C GLN A 47 11.73 -8.48 -10.83
N MET A 48 12.15 -7.70 -11.83
CA MET A 48 12.99 -8.19 -12.95
C MET A 48 14.34 -8.73 -12.49
N ALA A 49 14.90 -8.19 -11.40
CA ALA A 49 16.15 -8.69 -10.83
C ALA A 49 16.01 -10.02 -10.09
N LYS A 50 14.80 -10.37 -9.61
CA LYS A 50 14.54 -11.57 -8.79
C LYS A 50 14.24 -12.81 -9.62
N CYS A 51 13.58 -12.65 -10.76
CA CYS A 51 13.12 -13.76 -11.59
C CYS A 51 13.21 -13.41 -13.07
N ARG A 52 13.03 -14.40 -13.96
CA ARG A 52 12.82 -14.16 -15.39
C ARG A 52 11.46 -13.50 -15.61
N ALA A 53 11.41 -12.22 -15.26
CA ALA A 53 10.26 -11.35 -15.31
C ALA A 53 10.49 -10.23 -16.31
N SER A 54 9.44 -9.79 -16.98
CA SER A 54 9.44 -8.61 -17.84
C SER A 54 8.27 -7.70 -17.48
N PRO A 55 8.39 -6.37 -17.68
CA PRO A 55 7.26 -5.47 -17.57
C PRO A 55 6.09 -5.94 -18.44
N PHE A 56 4.88 -5.80 -17.91
CA PHE A 56 3.64 -5.98 -18.64
C PHE A 56 2.67 -4.92 -18.15
N VAL A 57 2.81 -3.71 -18.68
CA VAL A 57 2.05 -2.56 -18.19
C VAL A 57 1.01 -2.18 -19.22
N LEU A 58 -0.27 -2.23 -18.84
CA LEU A 58 -1.36 -1.79 -19.69
C LEU A 58 -1.78 -0.37 -19.28
N THR A 59 -1.77 0.55 -20.23
CA THR A 59 -2.27 1.93 -20.03
C THR A 59 -3.39 2.22 -21.01
N VAL A 60 -4.35 3.05 -20.59
CA VAL A 60 -5.46 3.49 -21.44
C VAL A 60 -5.44 5.02 -21.53
N PHE A 61 -5.51 5.52 -22.74
CA PHE A 61 -5.51 6.95 -23.06
C PHE A 61 -6.83 7.39 -23.70
N GLU A 62 -7.24 8.61 -23.37
CA GLU A 62 -8.22 9.39 -24.12
C GLU A 62 -7.51 10.62 -24.70
N GLY A 63 -7.28 10.61 -26.01
CA GLY A 63 -6.33 11.55 -26.62
C GLY A 63 -4.94 11.36 -26.03
N GLU A 64 -4.36 12.43 -25.47
CA GLU A 64 -3.06 12.40 -24.78
C GLU A 64 -3.17 12.16 -23.27
N THR A 65 -4.39 12.16 -22.72
CA THR A 65 -4.61 11.99 -21.28
C THR A 65 -4.66 10.52 -20.91
N MET A 66 -3.78 10.07 -20.02
CA MET A 66 -3.89 8.74 -19.41
C MET A 66 -5.09 8.71 -18.46
N ILE A 67 -5.97 7.74 -18.63
CA ILE A 67 -7.16 7.53 -17.79
C ILE A 67 -7.10 6.24 -16.99
N ALA A 68 -6.19 5.32 -17.34
CA ALA A 68 -5.89 4.16 -16.53
C ALA A 68 -4.45 3.63 -16.71
N ALA A 69 -3.90 3.03 -15.66
CA ALA A 69 -2.62 2.33 -15.64
C ALA A 69 -2.68 1.08 -14.75
N ALA A 70 -2.41 -0.08 -15.35
CA ALA A 70 -2.37 -1.39 -14.71
C ALA A 70 -0.92 -1.94 -14.72
N PRO A 71 -0.12 -1.63 -13.69
CA PRO A 71 1.26 -2.08 -13.61
C PRO A 71 1.33 -3.57 -13.26
N MET A 72 1.68 -4.41 -14.24
CA MET A 72 1.93 -5.83 -14.01
C MET A 72 3.33 -6.24 -14.47
N VAL A 73 3.73 -7.42 -14.02
CA VAL A 73 4.95 -8.12 -14.38
C VAL A 73 4.57 -9.47 -14.95
N TRP A 74 5.11 -9.80 -16.11
CA TRP A 74 5.01 -11.12 -16.70
C TRP A 74 6.16 -12.00 -16.23
N GLY A 75 5.83 -13.11 -15.56
CA GLY A 75 6.78 -14.16 -15.21
C GLY A 75 6.44 -15.48 -15.88
N GLN A 76 7.38 -16.43 -15.85
CA GLN A 76 7.14 -17.80 -16.25
C GLN A 76 6.83 -18.69 -15.04
N GLY A 77 5.74 -19.44 -15.12
CA GLY A 77 5.44 -20.50 -14.16
C GLY A 77 6.31 -21.74 -14.41
N TRP A 78 6.25 -22.69 -13.47
CA TRP A 78 7.06 -23.92 -13.49
C TRP A 78 6.84 -24.83 -14.73
N ILE A 79 5.70 -24.71 -15.42
CA ILE A 79 5.41 -25.42 -16.68
C ILE A 79 5.63 -24.56 -17.94
N GLY A 80 6.36 -23.44 -17.83
CA GLY A 80 6.68 -22.55 -18.95
C GLY A 80 5.56 -21.59 -19.38
N LEU A 81 4.35 -21.71 -18.82
CA LEU A 81 3.22 -20.82 -19.11
C LEU A 81 3.30 -19.50 -18.33
N GLY A 82 2.71 -18.46 -18.90
CA GLY A 82 2.72 -17.10 -18.36
C GLY A 82 1.92 -16.95 -17.08
N VAL A 83 2.50 -16.22 -16.13
CA VAL A 83 1.85 -15.77 -14.91
C VAL A 83 2.05 -14.27 -14.77
N LEU A 84 0.94 -13.53 -14.69
CA LEU A 84 0.96 -12.12 -14.37
C LEU A 84 0.91 -11.91 -12.86
N HIS A 85 1.79 -11.04 -12.39
CA HIS A 85 1.84 -10.51 -11.03
C HIS A 85 1.62 -9.00 -11.10
N TRP A 86 1.02 -8.40 -10.08
CA TRP A 86 1.03 -6.94 -9.98
C TRP A 86 2.45 -6.44 -9.69
N ALA A 87 2.84 -5.28 -10.22
CA ALA A 87 4.15 -4.69 -9.94
C ALA A 87 4.16 -4.01 -8.56
N ASP A 88 4.03 -4.82 -7.52
CA ASP A 88 4.06 -4.38 -6.12
C ASP A 88 5.48 -4.43 -5.52
N SER A 89 5.60 -3.98 -4.27
CA SER A 89 6.86 -3.86 -3.55
C SER A 89 7.34 -5.17 -2.89
N ASP A 90 6.66 -6.30 -3.08
CA ASP A 90 6.79 -7.52 -2.26
C ASP A 90 6.57 -7.27 -0.75
N THR A 91 5.92 -6.17 -0.40
CA THR A 91 5.59 -5.82 0.98
C THR A 91 4.10 -5.53 1.12
N PRO A 92 3.56 -5.47 2.34
CA PRO A 92 2.15 -5.15 2.59
C PRO A 92 1.75 -3.69 2.29
N LEU A 93 2.39 -3.04 1.31
CA LEU A 93 1.85 -1.82 0.70
C LEU A 93 0.69 -2.20 -0.20
N TYR A 94 -0.26 -1.27 -0.34
CA TYR A 94 -1.48 -1.54 -1.10
C TYR A 94 -1.17 -1.63 -2.59
N SER A 95 -1.94 -2.46 -3.28
CA SER A 95 -1.94 -2.64 -4.73
C SER A 95 -3.23 -2.09 -5.30
N ASP A 96 -3.14 -1.24 -6.32
CA ASP A 96 -4.30 -0.75 -7.05
C ASP A 96 -4.01 -0.56 -8.56
N LEU A 97 -5.10 -0.50 -9.31
CA LEU A 97 -5.24 -0.08 -10.69
C LEU A 97 -5.53 1.41 -10.64
N LEU A 98 -4.64 2.23 -11.19
CA LEU A 98 -5.00 3.62 -11.38
C LEU A 98 -6.04 3.68 -12.47
N CYS A 99 -7.27 4.04 -12.14
CA CYS A 99 -8.33 4.24 -13.10
C CYS A 99 -9.23 5.37 -12.63
N ARG A 100 -9.56 6.26 -13.56
CA ARG A 100 -10.59 7.27 -13.32
C ARG A 100 -11.94 6.60 -12.99
N PRO A 101 -12.57 6.92 -11.83
CA PRO A 101 -13.82 6.28 -11.43
C PRO A 101 -14.95 6.44 -12.44
N ASP A 102 -15.02 7.61 -13.11
CA ASP A 102 -16.02 7.92 -14.13
C ASP A 102 -15.82 7.12 -15.44
N ARG A 103 -14.68 6.43 -15.59
CA ARG A 103 -14.28 5.73 -16.83
C ARG A 103 -14.12 4.23 -16.71
N GLU A 104 -14.32 3.66 -15.52
CA GLU A 104 -14.13 2.23 -15.27
C GLU A 104 -14.92 1.33 -16.24
N LYS A 105 -16.17 1.71 -16.58
CA LYS A 105 -17.03 0.94 -17.50
C LYS A 105 -16.46 0.84 -18.92
N ASP A 106 -15.74 1.87 -19.37
CA ASP A 106 -15.11 1.88 -20.70
C ASP A 106 -13.72 1.23 -20.67
N VAL A 107 -12.99 1.42 -19.56
CA VAL A 107 -11.61 0.96 -19.39
C VAL A 107 -11.52 -0.53 -19.14
N PHE A 108 -12.35 -1.09 -18.25
CA PHE A 108 -12.23 -2.49 -17.84
C PHE A 108 -12.33 -3.49 -19.01
N PRO A 109 -13.27 -3.34 -19.97
CA PRO A 109 -13.30 -4.21 -21.15
C PRO A 109 -12.03 -4.13 -22.00
N LEU A 110 -11.42 -2.94 -22.13
CA LEU A 110 -10.19 -2.75 -22.89
C LEU A 110 -9.00 -3.42 -22.19
N LEU A 111 -8.83 -3.20 -20.88
CA LEU A 111 -7.79 -3.85 -20.08
C LEU A 111 -7.94 -5.37 -20.10
N ALA A 112 -9.16 -5.89 -19.90
CA ALA A 112 -9.44 -7.32 -19.96
C ALA A 112 -9.15 -7.90 -21.35
N LYS A 113 -9.50 -7.17 -22.42
CA LYS A 113 -9.17 -7.58 -23.79
C LYS A 113 -7.65 -7.67 -23.98
N GLY A 114 -6.89 -6.66 -23.54
CA GLY A 114 -5.43 -6.63 -23.63
C GLY A 114 -4.75 -7.75 -22.85
N LEU A 115 -5.21 -7.99 -21.62
CA LEU A 115 -4.70 -9.03 -20.73
C LEU A 115 -5.03 -10.43 -21.24
N LEU A 116 -6.29 -10.71 -21.57
CA LEU A 116 -6.76 -12.05 -21.97
C LEU A 116 -6.40 -12.42 -23.41
N ALA A 117 -5.89 -11.48 -24.21
CA ALA A 117 -5.37 -11.75 -25.55
C ALA A 117 -3.93 -12.29 -25.53
N GLN A 118 -3.25 -12.30 -24.38
CA GLN A 118 -1.85 -12.72 -24.29
C GLN A 118 -1.72 -14.24 -24.42
N PRO A 119 -1.02 -14.75 -25.45
CA PRO A 119 -0.80 -16.18 -25.62
C PRO A 119 -0.08 -16.79 -24.41
N GLY A 120 -0.53 -17.97 -23.97
CA GLY A 120 0.13 -18.71 -22.90
C GLY A 120 -0.12 -18.16 -21.49
N LEU A 121 -0.91 -17.08 -21.33
CA LEU A 121 -1.32 -16.60 -20.01
C LEU A 121 -2.17 -17.65 -19.31
N ARG A 122 -1.74 -18.07 -18.12
CA ARG A 122 -2.46 -19.06 -17.30
C ARG A 122 -3.06 -18.47 -16.04
N LYS A 123 -2.43 -17.46 -15.46
CA LYS A 123 -2.82 -16.93 -14.14
C LYS A 123 -2.54 -15.45 -14.02
N LEU A 124 -3.41 -14.74 -13.32
CA LEU A 124 -3.13 -13.44 -12.70
C LEU A 124 -3.18 -13.60 -11.19
N LYS A 125 -2.21 -13.01 -10.49
CA LYS A 125 -2.17 -12.94 -9.04
C LYS A 125 -1.91 -11.51 -8.60
N VAL A 126 -2.68 -11.06 -7.61
CA VAL A 126 -2.40 -9.81 -6.91
C VAL A 126 -2.76 -9.94 -5.44
N ASP A 127 -1.95 -9.33 -4.59
CA ASP A 127 -2.11 -9.30 -3.15
C ASP A 127 -2.28 -7.85 -2.67
N TYR A 128 -2.75 -7.69 -1.43
CA TYR A 128 -2.91 -6.39 -0.79
C TYR A 128 -3.80 -5.41 -1.58
N VAL A 129 -4.96 -5.86 -2.06
CA VAL A 129 -5.93 -5.04 -2.78
C VAL A 129 -7.03 -4.55 -1.82
N PRO A 130 -7.24 -3.22 -1.63
CA PRO A 130 -8.40 -2.70 -0.89
C PRO A 130 -9.72 -3.07 -1.58
N ASP A 131 -10.74 -3.49 -0.83
CA ASP A 131 -12.01 -4.00 -1.39
C ASP A 131 -12.81 -2.94 -2.18
N ASP A 132 -12.60 -1.66 -1.88
CA ASP A 132 -13.22 -0.51 -2.54
C ASP A 132 -12.35 0.11 -3.64
N SER A 133 -11.23 -0.54 -3.99
CA SER A 133 -10.31 -0.08 -5.02
C SER A 133 -10.82 -0.34 -6.46
N ALA A 134 -10.26 0.38 -7.44
CA ALA A 134 -10.55 0.11 -8.85
C ALA A 134 -10.03 -1.28 -9.26
N LEU A 135 -8.92 -1.73 -8.67
CA LEU A 135 -8.40 -3.07 -8.91
C LEU A 135 -9.32 -4.17 -8.40
N ALA A 136 -9.92 -4.04 -7.21
CA ALA A 136 -10.88 -5.03 -6.71
C ALA A 136 -12.08 -5.15 -7.67
N ARG A 137 -12.62 -4.02 -8.13
CA ARG A 137 -13.70 -4.00 -9.13
C ARG A 137 -13.28 -4.60 -10.47
N PHE A 138 -12.06 -4.34 -10.92
CA PHE A 138 -11.51 -4.94 -12.14
C PHE A 138 -11.29 -6.45 -12.01
N CYS A 139 -10.76 -6.92 -10.87
CA CYS A 139 -10.62 -8.35 -10.57
C CYS A 139 -11.98 -9.05 -10.56
N ALA A 140 -12.99 -8.44 -9.93
CA ALA A 140 -14.36 -8.96 -9.97
C ALA A 140 -14.93 -8.98 -11.40
N PHE A 141 -14.68 -7.93 -12.20
CA PHE A 141 -15.07 -7.87 -13.61
C PHE A 141 -14.44 -9.01 -14.44
N LEU A 142 -13.19 -9.38 -14.16
CA LEU A 142 -12.51 -10.52 -14.79
C LEU A 142 -13.04 -11.89 -14.31
N GLY A 143 -13.86 -11.93 -13.26
CA GLY A 143 -14.26 -13.16 -12.59
C GLY A 143 -13.13 -13.81 -11.78
N ALA A 144 -12.19 -13.02 -11.26
CA ALA A 144 -11.15 -13.52 -10.37
C ALA A 144 -11.74 -13.94 -9.02
N GLU A 145 -11.18 -14.97 -8.41
CA GLU A 145 -11.57 -15.46 -7.09
C GLU A 145 -10.91 -14.58 -6.01
N PRO A 146 -11.69 -14.02 -5.07
CA PRO A 146 -11.14 -13.30 -3.92
C PRO A 146 -10.59 -14.28 -2.88
N GLY A 147 -9.48 -13.90 -2.26
CA GLY A 147 -8.92 -14.57 -1.09
C GLY A 147 -9.59 -14.18 0.22
N CYS A 148 -9.02 -14.69 1.31
CA CYS A 148 -9.48 -14.40 2.67
C CYS A 148 -9.39 -12.89 2.95
N PRO A 149 -10.44 -12.26 3.50
CA PRO A 149 -10.40 -10.86 3.88
C PRO A 149 -9.40 -10.63 5.02
N VAL A 150 -8.62 -9.55 4.90
CA VAL A 150 -7.68 -9.08 5.93
C VAL A 150 -8.13 -7.68 6.36
N PRO A 151 -8.43 -7.45 7.65
CA PRO A 151 -8.84 -6.14 8.12
C PRO A 151 -7.66 -5.16 8.13
N THR A 152 -7.95 -3.91 7.79
CA THR A 152 -7.03 -2.78 7.89
C THR A 152 -7.64 -1.71 8.80
N PRO A 153 -7.23 -1.66 10.08
CA PRO A 153 -7.81 -0.74 11.04
C PRO A 153 -7.52 0.71 10.66
N HIS A 154 -8.46 1.61 10.92
CA HIS A 154 -8.27 3.04 10.73
C HIS A 154 -8.83 3.84 11.91
N ILE A 155 -8.37 5.08 12.04
CA ILE A 155 -8.88 6.07 12.97
C ILE A 155 -9.51 7.19 12.17
N ASP A 156 -10.79 7.45 12.41
CA ASP A 156 -11.47 8.66 11.96
C ASP A 156 -11.07 9.80 12.92
N LEU A 157 -10.25 10.73 12.43
CA LEU A 157 -9.78 11.90 13.16
C LEU A 157 -10.79 13.06 13.14
N SER A 158 -11.81 13.01 12.30
CA SER A 158 -12.91 14.00 12.29
C SER A 158 -13.80 13.89 13.53
N MET A 159 -13.84 12.71 14.17
CA MET A 159 -14.55 12.46 15.43
C MET A 159 -13.91 13.09 16.68
N GLY A 160 -12.92 13.96 16.52
CA GLY A 160 -12.22 14.63 17.61
C GLY A 160 -11.03 13.86 18.18
N PRO A 161 -10.43 14.33 19.30
CA PRO A 161 -9.22 13.74 19.87
C PRO A 161 -9.36 12.25 20.18
N VAL A 162 -8.37 11.45 19.77
CA VAL A 162 -8.40 10.00 19.96
C VAL A 162 -8.39 9.63 21.45
N LEU A 163 -7.62 10.35 22.26
CA LEU A 163 -7.49 10.10 23.69
C LEU A 163 -8.85 10.17 24.42
N ASP A 164 -9.71 11.11 24.03
CA ASP A 164 -11.00 11.35 24.69
C ASP A 164 -12.01 10.24 24.42
N ARG A 165 -11.85 9.53 23.30
CA ARG A 165 -12.65 8.37 22.90
C ARG A 165 -12.25 7.09 23.63
N LEU A 166 -11.13 7.10 24.36
CA LEU A 166 -10.67 5.94 25.13
C LEU A 166 -11.39 5.82 26.47
N SER A 167 -11.62 4.58 26.90
CA SER A 167 -12.25 4.31 28.19
C SER A 167 -11.48 4.95 29.37
N PRO A 168 -12.17 5.33 30.46
CA PRO A 168 -11.51 5.91 31.64
C PRO A 168 -10.36 5.04 32.19
N ARG A 169 -10.54 3.71 32.15
CA ARG A 169 -9.50 2.73 32.51
C ARG A 169 -8.27 2.86 31.59
N ARG A 170 -8.46 2.87 30.27
CA ARG A 170 -7.35 3.01 29.31
C ARG A 170 -6.61 4.32 29.50
N ARG A 171 -7.33 5.44 29.69
CA ARG A 171 -6.72 6.74 29.97
C ARG A 171 -5.87 6.71 31.26
N LYS A 172 -6.34 6.03 32.31
CA LYS A 172 -5.55 5.80 33.53
C LYS A 172 -4.29 4.96 33.26
N ASP A 173 -4.42 3.87 32.51
CA ASP A 173 -3.28 3.02 32.15
C ASP A 173 -2.23 3.79 31.37
N LEU A 174 -2.64 4.62 30.40
CA LEU A 174 -1.74 5.48 29.62
C LEU A 174 -0.98 6.47 30.50
N ARG A 175 -1.64 7.10 31.48
CA ARG A 175 -0.95 7.97 32.46
C ARG A 175 0.08 7.20 33.27
N ASN A 176 -0.22 5.96 33.68
CA ASN A 176 0.74 5.12 34.40
C ASN A 176 1.90 4.70 33.51
N TYR A 177 1.65 4.34 32.25
CA TYR A 177 2.69 4.03 31.27
C TYR A 177 3.59 5.23 30.98
N ARG A 178 2.99 6.43 30.88
CA ARG A 178 3.73 7.69 30.71
C ARG A 178 4.71 7.91 31.87
N ARG A 179 4.24 7.78 33.12
CA ARG A 179 5.10 7.91 34.32
C ARG A 179 6.28 6.93 34.32
N LYS A 180 6.09 5.70 33.82
CA LYS A 180 7.18 4.72 33.69
C LYS A 180 8.26 5.18 32.69
N LEU A 181 7.84 5.76 31.57
CA LEU A 181 8.79 6.35 30.62
C LEU A 181 9.49 7.56 31.22
N GLU A 182 8.74 8.45 31.89
CA GLU A 182 9.28 9.67 32.51
C GLU A 182 10.27 9.37 33.65
N ALA A 183 10.11 8.25 34.34
CA ALA A 183 11.07 7.76 35.33
C ALA A 183 12.42 7.35 34.71
N MET A 184 12.47 7.06 33.41
CA MET A 184 13.69 6.73 32.67
C MET A 184 14.31 7.97 31.98
N GLY A 185 13.56 9.06 31.84
CA GLY A 185 14.02 10.31 31.25
C GLY A 185 12.88 11.16 30.68
N PRO A 186 13.13 12.43 30.31
CA PRO A 186 12.11 13.30 29.71
C PRO A 186 11.51 12.69 28.45
N VAL A 187 10.18 12.72 28.31
CA VAL A 187 9.51 12.09 27.16
C VAL A 187 9.05 13.15 26.16
N THR A 188 9.67 13.18 24.98
CA THR A 188 9.36 14.15 23.91
C THR A 188 8.83 13.45 22.65
N PHE A 189 8.06 14.18 21.86
CA PHE A 189 7.59 13.75 20.55
C PHE A 189 8.20 14.65 19.48
N GLU A 190 8.80 14.05 18.47
CA GLU A 190 9.53 14.75 17.40
C GLU A 190 8.91 14.40 16.05
N GLN A 191 8.80 15.41 15.17
CA GLN A 191 8.42 15.23 13.77
C GLN A 191 9.63 15.49 12.88
N HIS A 192 9.80 14.64 11.86
CA HIS A 192 10.86 14.69 10.88
C HIS A 192 10.25 14.74 9.48
N ARG A 193 10.77 15.65 8.65
CA ARG A 193 10.25 15.88 7.29
C ARG A 193 11.35 15.97 6.22
N THR A 194 12.61 16.05 6.63
CA THR A 194 13.74 16.11 5.68
C THR A 194 14.06 14.72 5.14
N PRO A 195 14.51 14.59 3.88
CA PRO A 195 14.95 13.31 3.32
C PRO A 195 15.98 12.60 4.20
N GLU A 196 16.94 13.33 4.75
CA GLU A 196 18.02 12.81 5.60
C GLU A 196 17.47 12.22 6.90
N ASP A 197 16.62 12.96 7.61
CA ASP A 197 16.02 12.48 8.85
C ASP A 197 15.17 11.22 8.62
N LEU A 198 14.42 11.18 7.52
CA LEU A 198 13.60 10.02 7.17
C LEU A 198 14.46 8.81 6.83
N ALA A 199 15.59 9.00 6.13
CA ALA A 199 16.49 7.92 5.82
C ALA A 199 17.07 7.26 7.09
N GLU A 200 17.48 8.07 8.06
CA GLU A 200 17.94 7.58 9.37
C GLU A 200 16.83 6.89 10.16
N LEU A 201 15.64 7.49 10.17
CA LEU A 201 14.47 6.93 10.85
C LEU A 201 14.06 5.58 10.25
N VAL A 202 14.09 5.43 8.93
CA VAL A 202 13.85 4.14 8.25
C VAL A 202 14.87 3.10 8.70
N ALA A 203 16.16 3.43 8.71
CA ALA A 203 17.21 2.52 9.16
C ALA A 203 17.00 2.08 10.61
N TRP A 204 16.64 3.02 11.50
CA TRP A 204 16.30 2.74 12.90
C TRP A 204 15.12 1.77 13.02
N ILE A 205 14.04 2.01 12.27
CA ILE A 205 12.84 1.16 12.29
C ILE A 205 13.17 -0.26 11.82
N PHE A 206 13.91 -0.39 10.71
CA PHE A 206 14.25 -1.69 10.14
C PHE A 206 15.16 -2.51 11.06
N ARG A 207 16.11 -1.87 11.76
CA ARG A 207 16.95 -2.55 12.76
C ARG A 207 16.10 -3.24 13.85
N PHE A 208 15.14 -2.54 14.43
CA PHE A 208 14.26 -3.11 15.47
C PHE A 208 13.20 -4.07 14.93
N LYS A 209 12.76 -3.89 13.68
CA LYS A 209 11.85 -4.85 13.05
C LYS A 209 12.53 -6.19 12.78
N ARG A 210 13.78 -6.18 12.30
CA ARG A 210 14.55 -7.40 12.04
C ARG A 210 14.79 -8.22 13.31
N SER A 211 15.10 -7.56 14.43
CA SER A 211 15.31 -8.25 15.71
C SER A 211 14.05 -8.89 16.27
N LYS A 212 12.86 -8.34 16.01
CA LYS A 212 11.57 -8.92 16.45
C LYS A 212 11.01 -10.00 15.54
N LEU A 213 11.35 -9.96 14.26
CA LEU A 213 10.77 -10.83 13.23
C LEU A 213 11.76 -11.90 12.74
N ALA A 214 12.86 -12.10 13.46
CA ALA A 214 13.77 -13.22 13.22
C ALA A 214 13.09 -14.59 13.44
N ASP A 215 12.06 -14.64 14.29
CA ASP A 215 11.40 -15.88 14.73
C ASP A 215 9.98 -16.09 14.15
N HIS A 216 9.51 -15.21 13.25
CA HIS A 216 8.15 -15.26 12.70
C HIS A 216 8.14 -15.68 11.22
N ASP A 217 7.65 -16.90 10.97
CA ASP A 217 7.38 -17.41 9.62
C ASP A 217 6.40 -16.46 8.89
N GLY A 218 6.86 -15.88 7.78
CA GLY A 218 6.05 -14.99 6.93
C GLY A 218 6.52 -13.53 6.82
N ALA A 219 7.50 -13.09 7.62
CA ALA A 219 8.06 -11.74 7.54
C ALA A 219 9.40 -11.65 6.76
N ASN A 220 9.69 -12.62 5.89
CA ASN A 220 10.94 -12.73 5.13
C ASN A 220 11.31 -11.47 4.33
N TRP A 221 10.31 -10.65 3.96
CA TRP A 221 10.54 -9.40 3.25
C TRP A 221 11.29 -8.35 4.10
N ILE A 222 11.15 -8.34 5.43
CA ILE A 222 11.86 -7.40 6.32
C ILE A 222 13.36 -7.69 6.42
N GLN A 223 13.73 -8.95 6.26
CA GLN A 223 15.13 -9.40 6.36
C GLN A 223 15.95 -9.02 5.12
N ARG A 224 15.30 -8.76 3.99
CA ARG A 224 15.98 -8.39 2.74
C ARG A 224 16.51 -6.95 2.83
N PRO A 225 17.82 -6.69 2.63
CA PRO A 225 18.36 -5.34 2.60
C PRO A 225 17.71 -4.43 1.56
N GLN A 226 17.26 -5.01 0.44
CA GLN A 226 16.59 -4.30 -0.66
C GLN A 226 15.27 -3.66 -0.22
N THR A 227 14.58 -4.27 0.75
CA THR A 227 13.35 -3.72 1.31
C THR A 227 13.62 -2.43 2.08
N GLU A 228 14.69 -2.38 2.88
CA GLU A 228 15.04 -1.16 3.60
C GLU A 228 15.43 -0.03 2.63
N HIS A 229 16.22 -0.35 1.61
CA HIS A 229 16.57 0.61 0.56
C HIS A 229 15.32 1.15 -0.15
N TYR A 230 14.38 0.27 -0.51
CA TYR A 230 13.12 0.67 -1.10
C TYR A 230 12.35 1.69 -0.24
N PHE A 231 12.19 1.43 1.07
CA PHE A 231 11.49 2.36 1.95
C PHE A 231 12.27 3.65 2.21
N ARG A 232 13.61 3.60 2.19
CA ARG A 232 14.46 4.79 2.28
C ARG A 232 14.25 5.69 1.08
N ASP A 233 14.36 5.14 -0.12
CA ASP A 233 14.20 5.88 -1.38
C ASP A 233 12.77 6.44 -1.53
N LEU A 234 11.77 5.61 -1.19
CA LEU A 234 10.37 6.03 -1.16
C LEU A 234 10.13 7.18 -0.18
N ALA A 235 10.67 7.10 1.03
CA ALA A 235 10.53 8.13 2.05
C ALA A 235 11.21 9.44 1.62
N MET A 236 12.45 9.39 1.14
CA MET A 236 13.18 10.58 0.66
C MET A 236 12.44 11.27 -0.49
N ARG A 237 11.97 10.49 -1.47
CA ARG A 237 11.27 11.03 -2.63
C ARG A 237 9.92 11.66 -2.25
N LEU A 238 9.15 11.02 -1.37
CA LEU A 238 7.87 11.56 -0.92
C LEU A 238 8.04 12.72 0.08
N ALA A 239 9.14 12.78 0.83
CA ALA A 239 9.48 13.93 1.67
C ALA A 239 9.66 15.21 0.85
N ALA A 240 10.34 15.12 -0.30
CA ALA A 240 10.49 16.25 -1.22
C ALA A 240 9.14 16.81 -1.73
N GLN A 241 8.06 16.02 -1.64
CA GLN A 241 6.69 16.40 -2.00
C GLN A 241 5.81 16.73 -0.78
N GLY A 242 6.36 16.71 0.44
CA GLY A 242 5.60 16.85 1.68
C GLY A 242 4.65 15.69 1.98
N ARG A 243 4.86 14.52 1.36
CA ARG A 243 4.00 13.32 1.43
C ARG A 243 4.56 12.22 2.31
N ALA A 244 5.73 12.39 2.92
CA ALA A 244 6.30 11.48 3.91
C ALA A 244 6.64 12.22 5.21
N LEU A 245 6.36 11.57 6.34
CA LEU A 245 6.51 12.09 7.70
C LEU A 245 7.14 11.01 8.57
N GLY A 246 8.14 11.40 9.34
CA GLY A 246 8.79 10.57 10.33
C GLY A 246 8.44 11.06 11.72
N HIS A 247 8.20 10.15 12.66
CA HIS A 247 7.90 10.52 14.04
C HIS A 247 8.75 9.70 14.99
N ARG A 248 9.21 10.35 16.07
CA ARG A 248 9.92 9.69 17.15
C ARG A 248 9.28 10.06 18.48
N LEU A 249 9.10 9.06 19.34
CA LEU A 249 8.93 9.28 20.77
C LEU A 249 10.28 9.03 21.43
N ARG A 250 10.82 10.05 22.08
CA ARG A 250 12.11 9.99 22.77
C ARG A 250 11.90 9.86 24.27
N VAL A 251 12.85 9.23 24.94
CA VAL A 251 12.96 9.15 26.39
C VAL A 251 14.41 9.50 26.73
N GLY A 252 14.63 10.71 27.21
CA GLY A 252 15.96 11.34 27.20
C GLY A 252 16.53 11.34 25.79
N ASP A 253 17.76 10.86 25.64
CA ASP A 253 18.48 10.82 24.35
C ASP A 253 18.25 9.52 23.55
N GLN A 254 17.27 8.70 23.94
CA GLN A 254 16.98 7.44 23.28
C GLN A 254 15.61 7.45 22.58
N THR A 255 15.54 6.85 21.41
CA THR A 255 14.27 6.70 20.67
C THR A 255 13.55 5.49 21.24
N ALA A 256 12.41 5.70 21.87
CA ALA A 256 11.60 4.62 22.43
C ALA A 256 10.64 4.02 21.40
N ALA A 257 10.09 4.84 20.51
CA ALA A 257 9.28 4.41 19.38
C ALA A 257 9.49 5.32 18.18
N ALA A 258 9.32 4.78 16.97
CA ALA A 258 9.35 5.56 15.75
C ALA A 258 8.36 5.02 14.71
N SER A 259 7.88 5.92 13.86
CA SER A 259 7.02 5.60 12.72
C SER A 259 7.40 6.36 11.45
N LEU A 260 7.24 5.69 10.31
CA LEU A 260 7.19 6.26 8.98
C LEU A 260 5.73 6.28 8.53
N THR A 261 5.23 7.47 8.24
CA THR A 261 3.87 7.73 7.79
C THR A 261 3.89 8.39 6.43
N PHE A 262 3.00 7.98 5.54
CA PHE A 262 2.79 8.66 4.25
C PHE A 262 1.47 9.41 4.30
N ARG A 263 1.40 10.57 3.65
CA ARG A 263 0.21 11.41 3.64
C ARG A 263 -0.12 11.86 2.23
N ARG A 264 -1.41 11.82 1.89
CA ARG A 264 -1.92 12.44 0.66
C ARG A 264 -3.34 12.94 0.87
N GLY A 265 -3.53 14.25 0.69
CA GLY A 265 -4.78 14.93 1.02
C GLY A 265 -5.09 14.84 2.51
N ASP A 266 -6.31 14.39 2.82
CA ASP A 266 -6.84 14.21 4.16
C ASP A 266 -6.63 12.78 4.72
N THR A 267 -5.83 11.96 4.03
CA THR A 267 -5.53 10.59 4.46
C THR A 267 -4.04 10.41 4.79
N ALA A 268 -3.77 9.73 5.89
CA ALA A 268 -2.42 9.32 6.32
C ALA A 268 -2.34 7.81 6.51
N PHE A 269 -1.17 7.24 6.24
CA PHE A 269 -0.90 5.80 6.17
C PHE A 269 0.28 5.43 7.08
N TYR A 270 0.02 4.73 8.18
CA TYR A 270 0.97 4.39 9.26
C TYR A 270 1.88 3.20 8.89
N SER A 271 2.77 3.38 7.90
CA SER A 271 3.38 2.31 7.13
C SER A 271 4.40 1.43 7.87
N LYS A 272 5.39 2.04 8.55
CA LYS A 272 6.45 1.29 9.22
C LYS A 272 6.64 1.81 10.62
N ILE A 273 6.63 0.91 11.59
CA ILE A 273 6.63 1.27 13.01
C ILE A 273 7.56 0.34 13.76
N ALA A 274 8.26 0.86 14.75
CA ALA A 274 9.07 0.07 15.65
C ALA A 274 9.10 0.72 17.03
N TYR A 275 9.39 -0.09 18.04
CA TYR A 275 9.70 0.38 19.36
C TYR A 275 10.84 -0.42 19.94
N ASP A 276 11.64 0.24 20.76
CA ASP A 276 12.74 -0.37 21.50
C ASP A 276 12.18 -1.14 22.71
N PRO A 277 12.42 -2.47 22.81
CA PRO A 277 11.96 -3.30 23.92
C PRO A 277 12.34 -2.80 25.31
N CYS A 278 13.44 -2.06 25.46
CA CYS A 278 13.85 -1.48 26.75
C CYS A 278 12.76 -0.58 27.37
N PHE A 279 11.90 0.01 26.54
CA PHE A 279 10.82 0.89 26.98
C PHE A 279 9.44 0.21 27.02
N ALA A 280 9.37 -1.11 26.78
CA ALA A 280 8.10 -1.83 26.61
C ALA A 280 7.12 -1.65 27.80
N ALA A 281 7.64 -1.53 29.03
CA ALA A 281 6.84 -1.34 30.24
C ALA A 281 6.00 -0.05 30.23
N GLY A 282 6.44 0.96 29.48
CA GLY A 282 5.77 2.24 29.27
C GLY A 282 5.00 2.33 27.95
N SER A 283 4.89 1.23 27.19
CA SER A 283 4.11 1.13 25.96
C SER A 283 4.28 2.32 24.99
N PRO A 284 5.52 2.65 24.57
CA PRO A 284 5.83 3.89 23.85
C PRO A 284 5.03 4.04 22.54
N GLY A 285 4.68 2.94 21.87
CA GLY A 285 3.84 2.98 20.67
C GLY A 285 2.44 3.57 20.89
N TRP A 286 1.87 3.47 22.10
CA TRP A 286 0.61 4.16 22.41
C TRP A 286 0.78 5.68 22.44
N HIS A 287 1.85 6.16 23.08
CA HIS A 287 2.11 7.60 23.22
C HIS A 287 2.51 8.22 21.89
N GLU A 288 3.34 7.53 21.12
CA GLU A 288 3.69 7.95 19.77
C GLU A 288 2.46 8.05 18.86
N LEU A 289 1.61 7.02 18.83
CA LEU A 289 0.42 7.02 17.98
C LEU A 289 -0.61 8.08 18.39
N LEU A 290 -0.80 8.34 19.69
CA LEU A 290 -1.71 9.39 20.16
C LEU A 290 -1.19 10.79 19.81
N ALA A 291 0.10 11.05 20.02
CA ALA A 291 0.71 12.33 19.66
C ALA A 291 0.66 12.56 18.15
N LEU A 292 0.95 11.52 17.37
CA LEU A 292 0.84 11.54 15.92
C LEU A 292 -0.60 11.80 15.46
N SER A 293 -1.58 11.12 16.05
CA SER A 293 -3.00 11.31 15.71
C SER A 293 -3.44 12.76 15.91
N GLU A 294 -2.97 13.40 16.98
CA GLU A 294 -3.27 14.81 17.25
C GLU A 294 -2.59 15.75 16.25
N CYS A 295 -1.32 15.48 15.90
CA CYS A 295 -0.61 16.25 14.87
C CYS A 295 -1.29 16.13 13.50
N LEU A 296 -1.63 14.90 13.08
CA LEU A 296 -2.31 14.66 11.80
C LEU A 296 -3.67 15.35 11.75
N ARG A 297 -4.43 15.30 12.85
CA ARG A 297 -5.73 15.98 12.98
C ARG A 297 -5.57 17.49 12.83
N ALA A 298 -4.60 18.09 13.52
CA ALA A 298 -4.30 19.53 13.40
C ALA A 298 -3.85 19.90 11.98
N ASP A 299 -3.16 19.00 11.30
CA ASP A 299 -2.72 19.13 9.90
C ASP A 299 -3.84 18.90 8.87
N GLY A 300 -5.09 18.64 9.29
CA GLY A 300 -6.25 18.48 8.42
C GLY A 300 -6.43 17.06 7.85
N VAL A 301 -5.84 16.04 8.48
CA VAL A 301 -6.11 14.64 8.14
C VAL A 301 -7.41 14.19 8.81
N HIS A 302 -8.29 13.57 8.04
CA HIS A 302 -9.54 12.99 8.50
C HIS A 302 -9.44 11.48 8.69
N LEU A 303 -8.72 10.78 7.82
CA LEU A 303 -8.57 9.34 7.88
C LEU A 303 -7.12 8.96 8.17
N PHE A 304 -6.90 8.28 9.29
CA PHE A 304 -5.60 7.72 9.62
C PHE A 304 -5.63 6.19 9.49
N ASP A 305 -5.20 5.70 8.34
CA ASP A 305 -5.08 4.29 8.02
C ASP A 305 -3.88 3.68 8.75
N LEU A 306 -4.16 2.72 9.65
CA LEU A 306 -3.13 2.06 10.46
C LEU A 306 -2.41 0.93 9.71
N MET A 307 -2.76 0.70 8.44
CA MET A 307 -2.20 -0.29 7.53
C MET A 307 -2.35 -1.74 7.99
N ILE A 308 -1.99 -2.69 7.11
CA ILE A 308 -2.00 -4.11 7.44
C ILE A 308 -1.10 -4.41 8.65
N GLY A 309 -1.57 -5.32 9.48
CA GLY A 309 -0.83 -5.89 10.60
C GLY A 309 -1.65 -5.84 11.87
N THR A 310 -1.67 -6.95 12.58
CA THR A 310 -2.30 -7.05 13.90
C THR A 310 -1.43 -6.38 14.95
N GLY A 311 -2.06 -5.93 16.03
CA GLY A 311 -1.35 -5.23 17.08
C GLY A 311 -2.32 -4.66 18.09
N PHE A 312 -2.07 -4.99 19.36
CA PHE A 312 -2.95 -4.61 20.47
C PHE A 312 -3.29 -3.10 20.48
N VAL A 313 -2.34 -2.24 20.12
CA VAL A 313 -2.58 -0.78 20.02
C VAL A 313 -3.59 -0.48 18.93
N LYS A 314 -3.35 -0.95 17.70
CA LYS A 314 -4.19 -0.69 16.52
C LYS A 314 -5.63 -1.17 16.73
N GLU A 315 -5.80 -2.36 17.27
CA GLU A 315 -7.11 -2.98 17.52
C GLU A 315 -7.93 -2.24 18.59
N LYS A 316 -7.27 -1.56 19.54
CA LYS A 316 -7.94 -0.85 20.63
C LYS A 316 -8.21 0.62 20.34
N ILE A 317 -7.53 1.21 19.36
CA ILE A 317 -7.61 2.63 19.03
C ILE A 317 -8.42 2.89 17.76
N ALA A 318 -8.56 1.89 16.89
CA ALA A 318 -9.31 2.00 15.65
C ALA A 318 -10.78 2.35 15.92
N SER A 319 -11.32 3.25 15.09
CA SER A 319 -12.76 3.55 15.03
C SER A 319 -13.50 2.66 14.04
N GLY A 320 -12.76 2.01 13.13
CA GLY A 320 -13.29 1.10 12.11
C GLY A 320 -12.17 0.33 11.44
N ALA A 321 -12.53 -0.48 10.44
CA ALA A 321 -11.57 -1.19 9.61
C ALA A 321 -12.07 -1.26 8.16
N ASN A 322 -11.15 -1.06 7.22
CA ASN A 322 -11.37 -1.40 5.82
C ASN A 322 -10.99 -2.88 5.60
N VAL A 323 -11.32 -3.42 4.43
CA VAL A 323 -10.99 -4.81 4.08
C VAL A 323 -10.04 -4.83 2.90
N MET A 324 -9.07 -5.73 2.98
CA MET A 324 -8.16 -6.05 1.89
C MET A 324 -8.25 -7.51 1.52
N ARG A 325 -7.97 -7.80 0.25
CA ARG A 325 -7.96 -9.16 -0.29
C ARG A 325 -6.79 -9.40 -1.22
N SER A 326 -6.48 -10.67 -1.38
CA SER A 326 -5.79 -11.16 -2.55
C SER A 326 -6.78 -11.58 -3.62
N TRP A 327 -6.36 -11.57 -4.88
CA TRP A 327 -7.19 -12.01 -6.00
C TRP A 327 -6.40 -12.97 -6.89
N ARG A 328 -7.09 -13.99 -7.39
CA ARG A 328 -6.52 -15.02 -8.26
C ARG A 328 -7.44 -15.27 -9.44
N LEU A 329 -6.93 -15.08 -10.65
CA LEU A 329 -7.64 -15.47 -11.88
C LEU A 329 -6.93 -16.66 -12.50
N LYS A 330 -7.69 -17.70 -12.84
CA LYS A 330 -7.25 -18.78 -13.73
C LYS A 330 -7.69 -18.43 -15.15
N VAL A 331 -6.76 -18.44 -16.08
CA VAL A 331 -6.98 -18.17 -17.50
C VAL A 331 -6.68 -19.45 -18.27
N ASN A 332 -7.54 -19.80 -19.24
CA ASN A 332 -7.21 -20.87 -20.16
C ASN A 332 -6.10 -20.36 -21.11
N PRO A 333 -4.93 -21.00 -21.18
CA PRO A 333 -3.84 -20.55 -22.05
C PRO A 333 -4.21 -20.49 -23.54
N LEU A 334 -5.29 -21.19 -23.93
CA LEU A 334 -5.83 -21.19 -25.28
C LEU A 334 -6.84 -20.06 -25.52
N THR A 335 -7.22 -19.27 -24.52
CA THR A 335 -8.19 -18.17 -24.64
C THR A 335 -7.80 -17.15 -25.71
N ALA A 336 -6.50 -16.93 -25.94
CA ALA A 336 -6.00 -16.05 -27.00
C ALA A 336 -6.34 -16.54 -28.42
N PHE A 337 -6.58 -17.85 -28.58
CA PHE A 337 -6.83 -18.49 -29.88
C PHE A 337 -8.31 -18.83 -30.13
N LEU A 338 -9.18 -18.64 -29.13
CA LEU A 338 -10.61 -18.92 -29.27
C LEU A 338 -11.34 -17.72 -29.89
N PRO A 339 -12.22 -17.92 -30.91
CA PRO A 339 -13.05 -16.85 -31.44
C PRO A 339 -13.96 -16.32 -30.31
N ARG A 340 -13.88 -15.02 -30.05
CA ARG A 340 -14.70 -14.35 -29.03
C ARG A 340 -16.14 -14.22 -29.53
N THR A 341 -16.95 -15.25 -29.33
CA THR A 341 -18.40 -15.13 -29.45
C THR A 341 -18.91 -14.19 -28.35
N GLY A 342 -19.86 -13.31 -28.71
CA GLY A 342 -20.24 -12.12 -27.96
C GLY A 342 -20.48 -12.33 -26.45
N SER A 343 -20.09 -11.31 -25.69
CA SER A 343 -20.38 -11.06 -24.27
C SER A 343 -21.37 -12.02 -23.63
N ARG A 344 -20.88 -13.02 -22.88
CA ARG A 344 -21.68 -13.62 -21.82
C ARG A 344 -21.97 -12.54 -20.80
N ALA A 345 -23.19 -12.01 -20.84
CA ALA A 345 -23.73 -11.19 -19.77
C ALA A 345 -23.54 -11.96 -18.45
N TYR A 346 -22.73 -11.39 -17.56
CA TYR A 346 -22.48 -11.90 -16.22
C TYR A 346 -23.81 -11.84 -15.46
N ARG A 347 -24.55 -12.95 -15.38
CA ARG A 347 -25.75 -13.02 -14.52
C ARG A 347 -25.28 -12.92 -13.08
N ARG A 348 -25.57 -11.79 -12.43
CA ARG A 348 -25.64 -11.69 -10.97
C ARG A 348 -26.62 -12.76 -10.48
N SER A 349 -26.13 -13.76 -9.76
CA SER A 349 -26.95 -14.47 -8.78
C SER A 349 -27.17 -13.51 -7.62
N ALA A 350 -28.40 -12.98 -7.50
CA ALA A 350 -28.84 -12.31 -6.28
C ALA A 350 -28.86 -13.32 -5.13
N PRO A 351 -28.58 -12.91 -3.87
CA PRO A 351 -28.84 -13.78 -2.73
C PRO A 351 -30.36 -13.97 -2.58
N ALA A 352 -30.77 -15.22 -2.38
CA ALA A 352 -32.13 -15.58 -2.00
C ALA A 352 -32.47 -15.01 -0.58
N PRO A 353 -33.75 -14.75 -0.29
CA PRO A 353 -34.19 -13.87 0.80
C PRO A 353 -33.79 -14.32 2.21
#